data_AF-A0A9D0XMR0-F1
#
_entry.id   AF-A0A9D0XMR0-F1
#
_cell.length_a   1.000
_cell.length_b   1.000
_cell.length_c   1.000
_cell.angle_alpha   90.00
_cell.angle_beta   90.00
_cell.angle_gamma   90.00
#
_symmetry.space_group_name_H-M   'P 1'
#
loop_
_entity.id
_entity.type
_entity.pdbx_description
1 polymer ?
#
loop_
_entity_poly.entity_id
_entity_poly.type
_entity_poly.pdbx_seq_one_letter_code
_entity_poly.pdbx_strand_id
1 'polypeptide(L)' 'MDFPIVDLLDDDLSEAWLLKYFHRDDLRCPHCGRSVEEARLFRTTKRSRLKVYRCRGCQGIYN' A
#
# COMPACT_ATOMS: atom_id res chain seq x y z
N MET A 1 -6.57 23.55 1.43
CA MET A 1 -6.69 22.09 1.60
C MET A 1 -6.43 21.81 3.07
N ASP A 2 -7.45 21.43 3.82
CA ASP A 2 -7.32 20.99 5.21
C ASP A 2 -6.81 19.55 5.20
N PHE A 3 -5.57 19.35 5.67
CA PHE A 3 -4.98 18.01 5.81
C PHE A 3 -5.34 17.52 7.21
N PRO A 4 -6.16 16.46 7.38
CA PRO A 4 -6.64 16.03 8.68
C PRO A 4 -5.53 15.24 9.40
N ILE A 5 -4.48 15.93 9.84
CA ILE A 5 -3.31 15.35 10.52
C ILE A 5 -3.74 14.63 11.82
N VAL A 6 -4.82 15.07 12.45
CA VAL A 6 -5.32 14.50 13.73
C VAL A 6 -5.97 13.12 13.57
N ASP A 7 -6.60 12.82 12.43
CA ASP A 7 -7.22 11.52 12.16
C ASP A 7 -6.23 10.48 11.59
N LEU A 8 -5.07 10.94 11.09
CA LEU A 8 -3.96 10.14 10.56
C LEU A 8 -2.86 9.84 11.61
N LEU A 9 -3.14 10.04 12.90
CA LEU A 9 -2.20 9.66 13.98
C LEU A 9 -2.15 8.14 14.20
N ASP A 10 -3.17 7.43 13.75
CA ASP A 10 -3.24 5.97 13.80
C ASP A 10 -2.71 5.36 12.49
N ASP A 11 -1.85 4.34 12.62
CA ASP A 11 -1.20 3.69 11.47
C ASP A 11 -2.23 3.00 10.56
N ASP A 12 -3.29 2.40 11.13
CA ASP A 12 -4.34 1.70 10.38
C ASP A 12 -5.27 2.69 9.66
N LEU A 13 -5.65 3.79 10.32
CA LEU A 13 -6.41 4.87 9.67
C LEU A 13 -5.60 5.54 8.55
N SER A 14 -4.29 5.67 8.74
CA SER A 14 -3.39 6.19 7.72
C SER A 14 -3.32 5.29 6.50
N GLU A 15 -3.20 3.97 6.70
CA GLU A 15 -3.22 2.98 5.62
C GLU A 15 -4.55 3.01 4.86
N ALA A 16 -5.69 3.04 5.59
CA ALA A 16 -7.01 3.11 4.98
C ALA A 16 -7.23 4.41 4.18
N TRP A 17 -6.75 5.54 4.68
CA TRP A 17 -6.82 6.82 3.97
C TRP A 17 -5.98 6.81 2.69
N LEU A 18 -4.74 6.31 2.75
CA LEU A 18 -3.86 6.19 1.59
C LEU A 18 -4.48 5.27 0.52
N LEU A 19 -5.03 4.13 0.91
CA LEU A 19 -5.73 3.23 0.00
C LEU A 19 -6.92 3.92 -0.67
N LYS A 20 -7.75 4.65 0.10
CA LYS A 20 -8.92 5.36 -0.44
C LYS A 20 -8.56 6.48 -1.41
N TYR A 21 -7.51 7.25 -1.12
CA TYR A 21 -7.16 8.45 -1.90
C TYR A 21 -6.22 8.17 -3.08
N PHE A 22 -5.22 7.31 -2.89
CA PHE A 22 -4.20 7.02 -3.91
C PHE A 22 -4.45 5.71 -4.68
N HIS A 23 -5.19 4.76 -4.10
CA HIS A 23 -5.50 3.46 -4.72
C HIS A 23 -7.00 3.26 -4.90
N ARG A 24 -7.64 4.27 -5.49
CA ARG A 24 -9.10 4.34 -5.67
C ARG A 24 -9.70 3.14 -6.45
N ASP A 25 -8.89 2.49 -7.28
CA ASP A 25 -9.26 1.38 -8.18
C ASP A 25 -8.54 0.05 -7.86
N ASP A 26 -8.16 -0.16 -6.59
CA ASP A 26 -7.41 -1.31 -6.04
C ASP A 26 -5.88 -1.15 -6.07
N LEU A 27 -5.20 -1.73 -5.07
CA LEU A 27 -3.74 -1.74 -5.00
C LEU A 27 -3.19 -2.73 -6.03
N ARG A 28 -2.65 -2.21 -7.13
CA ARG A 28 -2.12 -3.04 -8.24
C ARG A 28 -0.61 -2.92 -8.36
N CYS A 29 0.00 -3.99 -8.86
CA CYS A 29 1.42 -4.00 -9.18
C CYS A 29 1.72 -3.00 -10.31
N PRO A 30 2.62 -2.02 -10.11
CA PRO A 30 2.92 -1.01 -11.12
C PRO A 30 3.64 -1.57 -12.36
N HIS A 31 4.22 -2.77 -12.24
CA HIS A 31 4.98 -3.39 -13.32
C HIS A 31 4.12 -4.24 -14.27
N CYS A 32 3.02 -4.82 -13.78
CA CYS A 32 2.21 -5.76 -14.57
C CYS A 32 0.70 -5.62 -14.39
N GLY A 33 0.23 -4.70 -13.55
CA GLY A 33 -1.20 -4.40 -13.36
C GLY A 33 -2.01 -5.42 -12.58
N ARG A 34 -1.41 -6.52 -12.10
CA ARG A 34 -2.08 -7.52 -11.26
C ARG A 34 -2.49 -6.93 -9.91
N SER A 35 -3.57 -7.45 -9.33
CA SER A 35 -4.04 -7.06 -8.01
C SER A 35 -3.06 -7.50 -6.91
N VAL A 36 -3.11 -6.83 -5.76
CA VAL A 36 -2.38 -7.20 -4.54
C VAL A 36 -2.73 -8.61 -4.05
N GLU A 37 -3.92 -9.13 -4.37
CA GLU A 37 -4.30 -10.52 -4.06
C GLU A 37 -3.37 -11.54 -4.75
N GLU A 38 -2.83 -11.19 -5.93
CA GLU A 38 -1.82 -11.97 -6.66
C GLU A 38 -0.37 -11.62 -6.23
N ALA A 39 -0.19 -10.85 -5.17
CA ALA A 39 1.09 -10.59 -4.55
C ALA A 39 1.27 -11.42 -3.26
N ARG A 40 2.44 -11.29 -2.65
CA ARG A 40 2.69 -11.78 -1.29
C ARG A 40 3.33 -10.69 -0.47
N LEU A 41 3.03 -10.64 0.82
CA LEU A 41 3.77 -9.79 1.75
C LEU A 41 5.24 -10.23 1.72
N PHE A 42 6.12 -9.29 1.36
CA PHE A 42 7.55 -9.55 1.28
C PHE A 42 8.27 -9.12 2.55
N ARG A 43 7.98 -7.90 3.02
CA ARG A 43 8.51 -7.38 4.28
C ARG A 43 7.68 -6.20 4.76
N THR A 44 7.78 -5.92 6.05
CA THR A 44 7.34 -4.65 6.63
C THR A 44 8.56 -3.79 6.94
N THR A 45 8.54 -2.53 6.52
CA THR A 45 9.66 -1.60 6.78
C THR A 45 9.70 -1.20 8.27
N LYS A 46 10.91 -1.13 8.86
CA LYS A 46 11.03 -0.91 10.31
C LYS A 46 10.64 0.50 10.78
N ARG A 47 10.93 1.53 9.98
CA ARG A 47 10.72 2.95 10.37
C ARG A 47 9.31 3.44 10.07
N SER A 48 8.80 3.14 8.88
CA SER A 48 7.50 3.61 8.41
C SER A 48 6.40 2.56 8.54
N ARG A 49 6.71 1.34 9.00
CA ARG A 49 5.76 0.23 9.18
C ARG A 49 4.98 -0.16 7.92
N LEU A 50 5.44 0.29 6.75
CA LEU A 50 4.81 0.04 5.47
C LEU A 50 4.98 -1.41 5.00
N LYS A 51 3.88 -1.99 4.49
CA LYS A 51 3.80 -3.36 3.97
C LYS A 51 4.28 -3.40 2.51
N VAL A 52 5.48 -3.92 2.30
CA VAL A 52 6.03 -4.10 0.96
C VAL A 52 5.58 -5.43 0.38
N TYR A 53 4.97 -5.38 -0.80
CA TYR A 53 4.48 -6.52 -1.55
C TYR A 53 5.46 -6.96 -2.64
N ARG A 54 5.43 -8.26 -2.95
CA ARG A 54 6.10 -8.82 -4.12
C ARG A 54 5.09 -9.52 -5.01
N CYS A 55 4.95 -9.04 -6.24
CA CYS A 55 4.02 -9.61 -7.21
C CYS A 55 4.43 -11.04 -7.58
N ARG A 56 3.47 -11.99 -7.63
CA ARG A 56 3.77 -13.37 -8.07
C ARG A 56 3.98 -13.47 -9.58
N GLY A 57 3.37 -12.58 -10.36
CA GLY A 57 3.45 -12.59 -11.82
C GLY A 57 4.77 -12.08 -12.39
N CYS A 58 5.22 -10.89 -11.94
CA CYS A 58 6.44 -10.27 -12.45
C CYS A 58 7.61 -10.28 -11.45
N GLN A 59 7.42 -10.80 -10.23
CA GLN A 59 8.40 -10.78 -9.14
C GLN A 59 8.86 -9.39 -8.68
N GLY A 60 8.25 -8.32 -9.20
CA GLY A 60 8.51 -6.92 -8.85
C GLY A 60 8.05 -6.59 -7.43
N ILE A 61 8.79 -5.68 -6.79
CA ILE A 61 8.58 -5.25 -5.40
C ILE A 61 7.95 -3.85 -5.42
N TYR A 62 6.86 -3.67 -4.67
CA TYR A 62 6.15 -2.40 -4.58
C TYR A 62 5.50 -2.25 -3.20
N ASN A 63 5.13 -1.03 -2.84
CA ASN A 63 4.39 -0.70 -1.63
C ASN A 63 3.32 0.31 -1.99
#